data_AF-A0A7V8EFT7-F1
#
_entry.id   AF-A0A7V8EFT7-F1
#
_cell.length_a   1.000
_cell.length_b   1.000
_cell.length_c   1.000
_cell.angle_alpha   90.00
_cell.angle_beta   90.00
_cell.angle_gamma   90.00
#
_symmetry.space_group_name_H-M   'P 1'
#
loop_
_entity.id
_entity.type
_entity.pdbx_description
1 polymer ?
#
loop_
_entity_poly.entity_id
_entity_poly.type
_entity_poly.pdbx_seq_one_letter_code
_entity_poly.pdbx_strand_id
1 'polypeptide(L)' 'MARARLHLICGNCGCNSMWKYRIDPQGHDIDGLLCPAVFLTCGNCHTLHDIADYATEQPSQPEMPASALDAPGSGI' A
#
# COMPACT_ATOMS: atom_id res chain seq x y z
N MET A 1 10.71 -4.62 5.21
CA MET A 1 9.85 -3.64 4.50
C MET A 1 10.67 -2.41 4.12
N ALA A 2 10.66 -2.01 2.84
CA ALA A 2 11.29 -0.78 2.38
C ALA A 2 10.36 0.42 2.68
N ARG A 3 10.90 1.51 3.23
CA ARG A 3 10.14 2.72 3.55
C ARG A 3 10.43 3.81 2.52
N ALA A 4 9.65 3.81 1.44
CA ALA A 4 9.72 4.84 0.40
C ALA A 4 8.75 5.99 0.67
N ARG A 5 9.09 7.20 0.23
CA ARG A 5 8.18 8.35 0.27
C ARG A 5 7.19 8.22 -0.89
N LEU A 6 5.89 8.24 -0.58
CA LEU A 6 4.83 8.34 -1.59
C LEU A 6 4.51 9.82 -1.85
N HIS A 7 4.52 10.22 -3.12
CA HIS A 7 4.16 11.58 -3.55
C HIS A 7 2.72 11.58 -4.09
N LEU A 8 1.85 12.42 -3.54
CA LEU A 8 0.43 12.50 -3.89
C LEU A 8 0.10 13.89 -4.46
N ILE A 9 -0.50 13.94 -5.65
CA ILE A 9 -0.93 15.17 -6.30
C ILE A 9 -2.38 15.00 -6.74
N CYS A 10 -3.24 15.96 -6.41
CA CYS A 10 -4.64 15.94 -6.78
C CYS A 10 -4.76 16.18 -8.28
N GLY A 11 -5.22 15.17 -9.02
CA GLY A 11 -5.39 15.26 -10.47
C GLY A 11 -6.40 16.33 -10.92
N ASN A 12 -7.25 16.82 -10.01
CA ASN A 12 -8.26 17.85 -10.33
C ASN A 12 -7.74 19.29 -10.17
N CYS A 13 -7.02 19.60 -9.08
CA CYS A 13 -6.59 20.98 -8.79
C CYS A 13 -5.07 21.17 -8.61
N GLY A 14 -4.28 20.11 -8.72
CA GLY A 14 -2.82 20.16 -8.54
C GLY A 14 -2.34 20.31 -7.09
N CYS A 15 -3.23 20.34 -6.09
CA CYS A 15 -2.84 20.37 -4.68
C CYS A 15 -2.04 19.10 -4.29
N ASN A 16 -0.97 19.26 -3.53
CA ASN A 16 -0.06 18.17 -3.16
C ASN A 16 0.19 18.02 -1.64
N SER A 17 -0.47 18.83 -0.82
CA SER A 17 -0.18 18.93 0.62
C SER A 17 -1.41 18.77 1.51
N MET A 18 -2.62 18.95 0.98
CA MET A 18 -3.85 18.92 1.77
C MET A 18 -4.62 17.63 1.48
N TRP A 19 -4.42 16.61 2.31
CA TRP A 19 -5.04 15.30 2.13
C TRP A 19 -5.69 14.80 3.41
N LYS A 20 -6.88 14.21 3.27
CA LYS A 20 -7.53 13.36 4.28
C LYS A 20 -7.75 11.98 3.68
N TYR A 21 -7.73 10.93 4.50
CA TYR A 21 -8.01 9.58 4.04
C TYR A 21 -9.11 8.93 4.89
N ARG A 22 -9.83 7.99 4.28
CA ARG A 22 -10.78 7.08 4.95
C ARG A 22 -10.63 5.69 4.35
N ILE A 23 -10.60 4.68 5.21
CA ILE A 23 -10.66 3.28 4.80
C ILE A 23 -12.10 2.82 4.98
N ASP A 24 -12.67 2.21 3.95
CA ASP A 24 -13.92 1.48 4.04
C ASP A 24 -13.62 -0.02 4.16
N PRO A 25 -13.81 -0.62 5.34
CA PRO A 25 -13.50 -2.03 5.58
C PRO A 25 -14.50 -2.97 4.92
N GLN A 26 -15.70 -2.50 4.56
CA GLN A 26 -16.63 -3.30 3.76
C GLN A 26 -16.15 -3.38 2.32
N GLY A 27 -15.45 -2.35 1.85
CA GLY A 27 -14.75 -2.40 0.59
C GLY A 27 -15.68 -2.47 -0.61
N HIS A 28 -15.10 -2.71 -1.78
CA HIS A 28 -15.82 -2.86 -3.03
C HIS A 28 -15.66 -4.30 -3.53
N ASP A 29 -16.69 -4.81 -4.21
CA ASP A 29 -16.60 -6.06 -4.96
C ASP A 29 -15.76 -5.82 -6.22
N ILE A 30 -14.63 -6.50 -6.30
CA ILE A 30 -13.75 -6.55 -7.48
C ILE A 30 -13.67 -8.02 -7.90
N ASP A 31 -14.36 -8.36 -8.99
CA ASP A 31 -14.41 -9.72 -9.56
C ASP A 31 -14.84 -10.81 -8.55
N GLY A 32 -15.79 -10.49 -7.66
CA GLY A 32 -16.32 -11.40 -6.65
C GLY A 32 -15.51 -11.44 -5.35
N LEU A 33 -14.47 -10.59 -5.22
CA LEU A 33 -13.68 -10.43 -4.01
C LEU A 33 -13.98 -9.06 -3.37
N LEU A 34 -14.40 -9.07 -2.10
CA LEU A 34 -14.57 -7.86 -1.30
C LEU A 34 -13.21 -7.37 -0.80
N CYS A 35 -12.72 -6.29 -1.42
CA CYS A 35 -11.44 -5.68 -1.08
C CYS A 35 -11.66 -4.35 -0.35
N PRO A 36 -11.02 -4.09 0.80
CA PRO A 36 -11.10 -2.80 1.49
C PRO A 36 -10.79 -1.64 0.54
N ALA A 37 -11.61 -0.59 0.58
CA ALA A 37 -11.44 0.57 -0.30
C ALA A 37 -10.76 1.71 0.46
N VAL A 38 -9.83 2.41 -0.20
CA VAL A 38 -9.13 3.56 0.37
C VAL A 38 -9.54 4.82 -0.38
N PHE A 39 -10.18 5.72 0.33
CA PHE A 39 -10.59 7.01 -0.21
C PHE A 39 -9.65 8.12 0.24
N LEU A 40 -9.23 8.96 -0.70
CA LEU A 40 -8.51 10.20 -0.43
C LEU A 40 -9.38 11.40 -0.76
N THR A 41 -9.50 12.33 0.17
CA THR A 41 -10.16 13.62 -0.08
C THR A 41 -9.11 14.72 -0.18
N CYS A 42 -9.10 15.45 -1.29
CA CYS A 42 -8.32 16.66 -1.45
C CYS A 42 -8.90 17.75 -0.55
N GLY A 43 -8.09 18.30 0.36
CA GLY A 43 -8.51 19.36 1.27
C GLY A 43 -8.69 20.73 0.62
N ASN A 44 -8.16 20.92 -0.60
CA ASN A 44 -8.28 22.18 -1.32
C ASN A 44 -9.57 22.28 -2.16
N CYS A 45 -9.80 21.30 -3.05
CA CYS A 45 -10.95 21.32 -3.96
C CYS A 45 -12.05 20.31 -3.58
N HIS A 46 -11.90 19.60 -2.46
CA HIS A 46 -12.85 18.62 -1.94
C HIS A 46 -13.11 17.41 -2.84
N THR A 47 -12.33 17.23 -3.91
CA THR A 47 -12.42 16.05 -4.78
C THR A 47 -12.14 14.80 -3.96
N LEU A 48 -13.06 13.84 -4.05
CA LEU A 48 -12.92 12.49 -3.52
C LEU A 48 -12.27 11.62 -4.59
N HIS A 49 -11.17 10.98 -4.25
CA HIS A 49 -10.47 10.00 -5.06
C HIS A 49 -10.63 8.63 -4.42
N ASP A 50 -10.99 7.64 -5.23
CA ASP A 50 -10.97 6.23 -4.86
C ASP A 50 -9.64 5.64 -5.33
N ILE A 51 -8.86 5.07 -4.41
CA ILE A 51 -7.67 4.28 -4.74
C ILE A 51 -8.13 2.83 -4.87
N ALA A 52 -8.58 2.47 -6.06
CA ALA A 52 -8.74 1.07 -6.44
C ALA A 52 -7.35 0.52 -6.80
N ASP A 53 -6.85 -0.42 -6.00
CA ASP A 53 -5.59 -1.09 -6.30
C ASP A 53 -5.86 -2.28 -7.24
N TYR A 54 -5.28 -2.27 -8.43
CA TYR A 54 -5.21 -3.45 -9.30
C TYR A 54 -3.92 -4.24 -9.08
N ALA A 55 -3.02 -3.79 -8.19
CA ALA A 55 -1.86 -4.55 -7.81
C ALA A 55 -2.31 -5.77 -7.01
N THR A 56 -1.93 -6.95 -7.49
CA THR A 56 -2.08 -8.17 -6.73
C THR A 56 -1.19 -8.05 -5.49
N GLU A 57 -1.77 -8.23 -4.30
CA GLU A 57 -0.98 -8.37 -3.07
C GLU A 57 0.05 -9.48 -3.30
N GLN A 58 1.34 -9.15 -3.27
CA GLN A 58 2.35 -10.19 -3.24
C GLN A 58 2.29 -10.85 -1.86
N PRO A 59 2.25 -12.18 -1.76
CA PRO A 59 2.37 -12.85 -0.48
C PRO A 59 3.65 -12.35 0.19
N SER A 60 3.54 -11.87 1.42
CA SER A 60 4.69 -11.43 2.21
C SER A 60 5.74 -12.54 2.16
N GLN A 61 6.95 -12.24 1.66
CA GLN A 61 8.03 -13.21 1.69
C GLN A 61 8.17 -13.73 3.13
N PRO A 62 8.21 -15.06 3.35
CA PRO A 62 8.47 -15.58 4.68
C PRO A 62 9.77 -14.98 5.18
N GLU A 63 9.73 -14.39 6.37
CA GLU A 63 10.92 -13.86 7.02
C GLU A 63 11.92 -15.02 7.14
N MET A 64 13.01 -14.97 6.37
CA MET A 64 14.09 -15.93 6.49
C MET A 64 14.64 -15.80 7.92
N PRO A 65 14.57 -16.84 8.76
CA PRO A 65 15.09 -16.74 10.12
C PRO A 65 16.60 -16.52 10.06
N ALA A 66 17.10 -15.65 10.94
CA ALA A 66 18.51 -15.24 11.02
C ALA A 66 19.51 -16.39 11.33
N SER A 67 19.03 -17.61 11.50
CA SER A 67 19.81 -18.79 11.91
C SER A 67 20.58 -19.48 10.78
N ALA A 68 20.59 -18.96 9.55
CA ALA A 68 21.28 -19.56 8.42
C ALA A 68 22.73 -19.06 8.20
N LEU A 69 23.30 -18.26 9.11
CA LEU A 69 24.63 -17.65 8.95
C LEU A 69 25.80 -18.39 9.63
N ASP A 70 25.57 -19.46 10.39
CA ASP A 70 26.66 -20.18 11.08
C ASP A 70 26.66 -21.68 10.75
N ALA A 71 27.20 -22.04 9.59
CA ALA A 71 27.75 -23.38 9.37
C ALA A 71 29.29 -23.26 9.33
N PRO A 72 30.01 -23.72 10.37
CA PRO A 72 31.46 -23.88 10.26
C PRO A 72 31.73 -25.01 9.26
N GLY A 73 32.28 -24.64 8.10
CA GLY A 73 32.84 -25.59 7.15
C GLY A 73 34.04 -26.29 7.78
N SER A 74 33.86 -27.57 8.10
CA SER A 74 34.93 -28.53 8.41
C SER A 74 35.75 -28.89 7.16
N GLY A 75 37.06 -29.09 7.34
CA GLY A 75 38.00 -29.72 6.39
C GLY A 75 39.00 -28.70 5.85
N ILE A 76 40.30 -28.78 6.14
CA ILE A 76 41.22 -29.93 6.23
C ILE A 76 42.32 -29.63 7.24
#